data_AF-A0A968PGU1-F1
#
_entry.id   AF-A0A968PGU1-F1
#
_cell.length_a   1.000
_cell.length_b   1.000
_cell.length_c   1.000
_cell.angle_alpha   90.00
_cell.angle_beta   90.00
_cell.angle_gamma   90.00
#
_symmetry.space_group_name_H-M   'P 1'
#
loop_
_entity.id
_entity.type
_entity.pdbx_description
1 polymer ?
#
loop_
_entity_poly.entity_id
_entity_poly.type
_entity_poly.pdbx_seq_one_letter_code
_entity_poly.pdbx_strand_id
1 'polypeptide(L)'
;MPYQYIFLPYTFEEDTYVQAIEIRASNPSVVHHANLAYVREGLHVERGTDFLTGMVPGGMPSVMDGDRAWMIPKGVGLVLQLHMVTQGKVASNRMSVGLRFPRDVVNKRLYYHNLDGDGRINIQPGARMWRLQDDVTLEHDATGLGLFTHMHLRGRDMTFFAHYPEGRSETLLSLPNYNFEWQLTYRYPPGEVHFPKGTRIEAIAHYDNSPF
;
A
#
# COMPACT_ATOMS: atom_id res chain seq x y z
N MET A 1 3.05 -11.09 -17.04
CA MET A 1 1.74 -11.70 -17.42
C MET A 1 0.64 -10.73 -17.02
N PRO A 2 -0.55 -10.73 -17.64
CA PRO A 2 -1.65 -9.92 -17.14
C PRO A 2 -1.96 -10.27 -15.67
N TYR A 3 -2.46 -9.29 -14.92
CA TYR A 3 -2.94 -9.49 -13.57
C TYR A 3 -4.06 -10.53 -13.55
N GLN A 4 -4.03 -11.41 -12.56
CA GLN A 4 -5.12 -12.34 -12.27
C GLN A 4 -5.85 -11.89 -11.01
N TYR A 5 -7.17 -12.07 -10.98
CA TYR A 5 -7.99 -11.73 -9.83
C TYR A 5 -8.64 -12.99 -9.28
N ILE A 6 -8.42 -13.25 -7.99
CA ILE A 6 -8.99 -14.41 -7.27
C ILE A 6 -9.88 -13.87 -6.17
N PHE A 7 -11.19 -14.09 -6.30
CA PHE A 7 -12.14 -13.80 -5.23
C PHE A 7 -12.09 -14.91 -4.19
N LEU A 8 -11.91 -14.53 -2.93
CA LEU A 8 -12.00 -15.49 -1.83
C LEU A 8 -13.47 -15.82 -1.59
N PRO A 9 -13.84 -17.10 -1.36
CA PRO A 9 -15.22 -17.54 -1.23
C PRO A 9 -15.77 -17.23 0.18
N TYR A 10 -15.65 -15.98 0.62
CA TYR A 10 -16.11 -15.52 1.92
C TYR A 10 -16.52 -14.04 1.85
N THR A 11 -17.68 -13.75 2.42
CA THR A 11 -18.22 -12.39 2.60
C THR A 11 -18.34 -12.13 4.09
N PHE A 12 -17.91 -10.95 4.53
CA PHE A 12 -18.07 -10.56 5.92
C PHE A 12 -19.49 -10.03 6.16
N GLU A 13 -20.26 -10.67 7.03
CA GLU A 13 -21.64 -10.25 7.33
C GLU A 13 -21.71 -9.04 8.29
N GLU A 14 -20.63 -8.79 9.01
CA GLU A 14 -20.48 -7.71 9.98
C GLU A 14 -19.15 -6.97 9.77
N ASP A 15 -19.08 -5.72 10.25
CA ASP A 15 -17.82 -4.97 10.25
C ASP A 15 -16.79 -5.76 11.07
N THR A 16 -15.74 -6.22 10.41
CA THR A 16 -14.82 -7.19 10.98
C THR A 16 -13.44 -6.59 11.12
N TYR A 17 -12.91 -6.64 12.34
CA TYR A 17 -11.58 -6.14 12.65
C TYR A 17 -10.53 -7.25 12.50
N VAL A 18 -9.44 -6.95 11.79
CA VAL A 18 -8.32 -7.88 11.59
C VAL A 18 -7.03 -7.25 12.10
N GLN A 19 -6.26 -7.99 12.88
CA GLN A 19 -5.02 -7.51 13.52
C GLN A 19 -3.75 -8.06 12.85
N ALA A 20 -3.85 -9.17 12.12
CA ALA A 20 -2.78 -9.59 11.22
C ALA A 20 -3.32 -10.27 9.96
N ILE A 21 -2.63 -10.03 8.85
CA ILE A 21 -2.91 -10.61 7.54
C ILE A 21 -1.62 -11.20 6.98
N GLU A 22 -1.69 -12.45 6.50
CA GLU A 22 -0.58 -13.10 5.83
C GLU A 22 -1.06 -13.71 4.50
N ILE A 23 -0.34 -13.42 3.41
CA ILE A 23 -0.58 -14.04 2.11
C ILE A 23 0.60 -14.97 1.82
N ARG A 24 0.32 -16.24 1.54
CA ARG A 24 1.34 -17.24 1.20
C ARG A 24 1.11 -17.81 -0.19
N ALA A 25 2.22 -18.05 -0.89
CA ALA A 25 2.26 -18.81 -2.14
C ALA A 25 2.94 -20.15 -1.86
N SER A 26 2.35 -21.26 -2.32
CA SER A 26 2.99 -22.58 -2.22
C SER A 26 4.23 -22.68 -3.12
N ASN A 27 4.29 -21.86 -4.17
CA ASN A 27 5.43 -21.70 -5.05
C ASN A 27 5.73 -20.19 -5.23
N PRO A 28 6.49 -19.57 -4.31
CA PRO A 28 6.74 -18.13 -4.35
C PRO A 28 7.56 -17.71 -5.58
N SER A 29 8.30 -18.63 -6.20
CA SER A 29 9.17 -18.32 -7.33
C SER A 29 8.41 -17.85 -8.58
N VAL A 30 7.12 -18.18 -8.70
CA VAL A 30 6.26 -17.77 -9.84
C VAL A 30 5.35 -16.59 -9.54
N VAL A 31 5.48 -15.98 -8.36
CA VAL A 31 4.67 -14.84 -7.91
C VAL A 31 5.56 -13.61 -7.75
N HIS A 32 5.29 -12.56 -8.53
CA HIS A 32 5.95 -11.28 -8.34
C HIS A 32 5.40 -10.56 -7.12
N HIS A 33 4.08 -10.39 -7.05
CA HIS A 33 3.39 -9.88 -5.87
C HIS A 33 1.93 -10.33 -5.87
N ALA A 34 1.31 -10.27 -4.70
CA ALA A 34 -0.13 -10.48 -4.53
C ALA A 34 -0.69 -9.41 -3.59
N ASN A 35 -1.69 -8.65 -4.04
CA ASN A 35 -2.34 -7.61 -3.27
C ASN A 35 -3.70 -8.10 -2.79
N LEU A 36 -3.97 -8.01 -1.49
CA LEU A 36 -5.29 -8.24 -0.92
C LEU A 36 -6.02 -6.91 -0.78
N ALA A 37 -7.23 -6.88 -1.31
CA ALA A 37 -8.16 -5.77 -1.13
C ALA A 37 -9.55 -6.33 -0.80
N TYR A 38 -10.46 -5.45 -0.37
CA TYR A 38 -11.89 -5.77 -0.38
C TYR A 38 -12.61 -5.01 -1.48
N VAL A 39 -13.69 -5.60 -1.96
CA VAL A 39 -14.57 -5.03 -2.99
C VAL A 39 -16.02 -5.16 -2.52
N ARG A 40 -16.82 -4.12 -2.76
CA ARG A 40 -18.25 -4.18 -2.52
C ARG A 40 -18.91 -4.97 -3.64
N GLU A 41 -19.94 -5.74 -3.29
CA GLU A 41 -20.73 -6.49 -4.27
C GLU A 41 -21.24 -5.56 -5.38
N GLY A 42 -21.02 -5.95 -6.64
CA GLY A 42 -21.39 -5.16 -7.83
C GLY A 42 -20.36 -4.13 -8.33
N LEU A 43 -19.22 -3.95 -7.65
CA LEU A 43 -18.12 -3.08 -8.13
C LEU A 43 -17.02 -3.87 -8.85
N HIS A 44 -16.55 -3.32 -9.98
CA HIS A 44 -15.35 -3.82 -10.65
C HIS A 44 -14.09 -3.46 -9.87
N VAL A 45 -13.15 -4.40 -9.80
CA VAL A 45 -11.88 -4.30 -9.05
C VAL A 45 -11.05 -3.07 -9.44
N GLU A 46 -11.23 -2.54 -10.65
CA GLU A 46 -10.50 -1.38 -11.18
C GLU A 46 -10.95 -0.01 -10.61
N ARG A 47 -12.09 0.07 -9.89
CA ARG A 47 -12.68 1.34 -9.43
C ARG A 47 -13.14 1.38 -7.97
N GLY A 48 -12.82 0.35 -7.18
CA GLY A 48 -13.38 0.23 -5.82
C GLY A 48 -12.70 -0.80 -4.93
N THR A 49 -11.38 -0.94 -5.05
CA THR A 49 -10.58 -1.72 -4.10
C THR A 49 -9.97 -0.84 -3.03
N ASP A 50 -10.35 -1.10 -1.78
CA ASP A 50 -9.62 -0.61 -0.63
C ASP A 50 -8.50 -1.61 -0.31
N PHE A 51 -7.26 -1.21 -0.61
CA PHE A 51 -6.07 -2.03 -0.37
C PHE A 51 -5.93 -2.33 1.12
N LEU A 52 -5.75 -3.61 1.47
CA LEU A 52 -5.50 -4.05 2.84
C LEU A 52 -4.01 -4.29 3.07
N THR A 53 -3.39 -5.12 2.22
CA THR A 53 -1.97 -5.47 2.31
C THR A 53 -1.49 -6.15 1.02
N GLY A 54 -0.17 -6.30 0.87
CA GLY A 54 0.45 -7.02 -0.22
C GLY A 54 1.51 -8.01 0.27
N MET A 55 1.73 -9.06 -0.50
CA MET A 55 2.90 -9.92 -0.40
C MET A 55 3.81 -9.64 -1.59
N VAL A 56 5.04 -9.30 -1.26
CA VAL A 56 6.17 -9.15 -2.19
C VAL A 56 7.23 -10.21 -1.84
N PRO A 57 8.19 -10.52 -2.72
CA PRO A 57 9.21 -11.52 -2.44
C PRO A 57 10.03 -11.09 -1.21
N GLY A 58 10.11 -11.96 -0.20
CA GLY A 58 10.76 -11.65 1.08
C GLY A 58 9.94 -10.77 2.04
N GLY A 59 8.69 -10.44 1.70
CA GLY A 59 7.80 -9.66 2.54
C GLY A 59 7.39 -10.39 3.82
N MET A 60 7.25 -9.65 4.91
CA MET A 60 6.76 -10.15 6.19
C MET A 60 5.22 -10.01 6.27
N PRO A 61 4.55 -10.83 7.10
CA PRO A 61 3.13 -10.65 7.38
C PRO A 61 2.82 -9.23 7.84
N SER A 62 1.65 -8.72 7.46
CA SER A 62 1.18 -7.44 7.96
C SER A 62 0.57 -7.64 9.34
N VAL A 63 1.27 -7.16 10.36
CA VAL A 63 0.84 -7.22 11.75
C VAL A 63 0.61 -5.80 12.27
N MET A 64 -0.51 -5.62 12.98
CA MET A 64 -0.78 -4.48 13.83
C MET A 64 -0.58 -4.86 15.30
N ASP A 65 0.11 -3.98 16.02
CA ASP A 65 0.35 -4.14 17.44
C ASP A 65 -0.73 -3.41 18.27
N GLY A 66 -0.96 -3.89 19.49
CA GLY A 66 -1.81 -3.23 20.49
C GLY A 66 -3.30 -3.19 20.13
N ASP A 67 -3.91 -2.02 20.28
CA ASP A 67 -5.35 -1.74 20.18
C ASP A 67 -5.81 -1.35 18.75
N ARG A 68 -5.04 -1.75 17.74
CA ARG A 68 -5.19 -1.36 16.33
C ARG A 68 -5.61 -2.55 15.47
N ALA A 69 -6.50 -2.29 14.53
CA ALA A 69 -6.91 -3.28 13.53
C ALA A 69 -7.30 -2.61 12.20
N TRP A 70 -7.14 -3.36 11.10
CA TRP A 70 -7.86 -3.08 9.85
C TRP A 70 -9.34 -3.34 10.12
N MET A 71 -10.21 -2.48 9.58
CA MET A 71 -11.65 -2.74 9.56
C MET A 71 -12.03 -3.13 8.13
N ILE A 72 -12.56 -4.34 7.97
CA ILE A 72 -13.17 -4.84 6.75
C ILE A 72 -14.68 -4.60 6.88
N PRO A 73 -15.29 -3.74 6.03
CA PRO A 73 -16.71 -3.42 6.15
C PRO A 73 -17.60 -4.64 5.93
N LYS A 74 -18.79 -4.67 6.54
CA LYS A 74 -19.81 -5.67 6.22
C LYS A 74 -20.23 -5.62 4.75
N GLY A 75 -20.63 -6.77 4.22
CA GLY A 75 -21.13 -6.95 2.86
C GLY A 75 -20.05 -6.88 1.77
N VAL A 76 -18.77 -7.01 2.13
CA VAL A 76 -17.66 -7.01 1.16
C VAL A 76 -17.04 -8.41 1.04
N GLY A 77 -16.59 -8.71 -0.18
CA GLY A 77 -15.75 -9.86 -0.46
C GLY A 77 -14.28 -9.46 -0.55
N LEU A 78 -13.38 -10.42 -0.33
CA LEU A 78 -11.95 -10.21 -0.52
C LEU A 78 -11.51 -10.64 -1.91
N VAL A 79 -10.60 -9.87 -2.49
CA VAL A 79 -9.98 -10.17 -3.78
C VAL A 79 -8.46 -10.14 -3.65
N LEU A 80 -7.81 -11.14 -4.22
CA LEU A 80 -6.38 -11.16 -4.47
C LEU A 80 -6.12 -10.72 -5.90
N GLN A 81 -5.42 -9.61 -6.08
CA GLN A 81 -4.81 -9.21 -7.34
C GLN A 81 -3.40 -9.81 -7.41
N LEU A 82 -3.19 -10.76 -8.32
CA LEU A 82 -1.97 -11.54 -8.44
C LEU A 82 -1.17 -11.14 -9.68
N HIS A 83 0.08 -10.74 -9.49
CA HIS A 83 1.05 -10.55 -10.56
C HIS A 83 2.02 -11.74 -10.59
N MET A 84 1.98 -12.50 -11.68
CA MET A 84 2.81 -13.69 -11.85
C MET A 84 3.97 -13.47 -12.83
N VAL A 85 5.09 -14.13 -12.56
CA VAL A 85 6.27 -14.19 -13.45
C VAL A 85 6.40 -15.55 -14.10
N THR A 86 6.92 -15.57 -15.33
CA THR A 86 7.18 -16.79 -16.09
C THR A 86 8.58 -17.32 -15.82
N GLN A 87 8.74 -18.64 -15.73
CA GLN A 87 10.04 -19.31 -15.57
C GLN A 87 10.43 -20.23 -16.75
N GLY A 88 9.67 -20.17 -17.85
CA GLY A 88 9.92 -21.03 -19.02
C GLY A 88 9.58 -22.52 -18.82
N LYS A 89 8.96 -22.90 -17.70
CA LYS A 89 8.45 -24.25 -17.41
C LYS A 89 7.03 -24.15 -16.87
N VAL A 90 6.23 -25.21 -17.06
CA VAL A 90 4.91 -25.32 -16.44
C VAL A 90 5.09 -25.39 -14.91
N ALA A 91 4.33 -24.58 -14.19
CA ALA A 91 4.38 -24.51 -12.74
C ALA A 91 2.96 -24.34 -12.18
N SER A 92 2.72 -24.95 -11.02
CA SER A 92 1.50 -24.76 -10.23
C SER A 92 1.78 -23.93 -8.98
N ASN A 93 0.81 -23.14 -8.56
CA ASN A 93 0.87 -22.38 -7.32
C ASN A 93 -0.51 -22.36 -6.65
N ARG A 94 -0.53 -22.47 -5.32
CA ARG A 94 -1.71 -22.28 -4.48
C ARG A 94 -1.47 -21.06 -3.60
N MET A 95 -2.42 -20.13 -3.63
CA MET A 95 -2.45 -18.97 -2.74
C MET A 95 -3.26 -19.29 -1.49
N SER A 96 -2.79 -18.82 -0.34
CA SER A 96 -3.51 -18.90 0.94
C SER A 96 -3.48 -17.53 1.62
N VAL A 97 -4.59 -17.14 2.26
CA VAL A 97 -4.69 -15.91 3.07
C VAL A 97 -5.07 -16.31 4.48
N GLY A 98 -4.25 -15.91 5.45
CA GLY A 98 -4.52 -16.04 6.87
C GLY A 98 -4.94 -14.70 7.46
N LEU A 99 -6.01 -14.71 8.25
CA LEU A 99 -6.49 -13.55 9.01
C LEU A 99 -6.44 -13.87 10.50
N ARG A 100 -5.90 -12.96 11.30
CA ARG A 100 -5.92 -13.03 12.76
C ARG A 100 -6.79 -11.91 13.30
N PHE A 101 -7.85 -12.27 14.01
CA PHE A 101 -8.76 -11.32 14.65
C PHE A 101 -8.19 -10.82 15.98
N PRO A 102 -8.48 -9.57 16.38
CA PRO A 102 -8.10 -9.05 17.69
C PRO A 102 -8.81 -9.81 18.81
N ARG A 103 -8.13 -9.96 19.95
CA ARG A 103 -8.70 -10.56 21.17
C ARG A 103 -9.21 -9.53 22.18
N ASP A 104 -8.73 -8.29 22.03
CA ASP A 104 -9.03 -7.16 22.90
C ASP A 104 -9.83 -6.10 22.13
N VAL A 105 -10.32 -5.08 22.85
CA VAL A 105 -11.05 -3.96 22.26
C VAL A 105 -10.13 -3.16 21.33
N VAL A 106 -10.59 -2.95 20.10
CA VAL A 106 -9.93 -2.09 19.11
C VAL A 106 -10.36 -0.64 19.36
N ASN A 107 -9.43 0.22 19.77
CA ASN A 107 -9.71 1.64 20.02
C ASN A 107 -9.25 2.54 18.89
N LYS A 108 -8.43 2.03 17.95
CA LYS A 108 -7.83 2.82 16.87
C LYS A 108 -8.04 2.16 15.52
N ARG A 109 -8.65 2.89 14.60
CA ARG A 109 -8.82 2.50 13.20
C ARG A 109 -7.62 2.95 12.37
N LEU A 110 -7.15 2.08 11.47
CA LEU A 110 -6.16 2.46 10.47
C LEU A 110 -6.79 3.25 9.31
N TYR A 111 -6.08 4.28 8.86
CA TYR A 111 -6.34 4.99 7.61
C TYR A 111 -5.11 4.89 6.69
N TYR A 112 -5.37 4.68 5.40
CA TYR A 112 -4.38 4.82 4.34
C TYR A 112 -4.68 6.12 3.59
N HIS A 113 -3.65 6.93 3.37
CA HIS A 113 -3.72 8.08 2.49
C HIS A 113 -2.84 7.79 1.27
N ASN A 114 -3.47 7.66 0.11
CA ASN A 114 -2.76 7.54 -1.17
C ASN A 114 -2.48 8.93 -1.71
N LEU A 115 -1.24 9.15 -2.15
CA LEU A 115 -0.73 10.40 -2.70
C LEU A 115 -0.29 10.12 -4.14
N ASP A 116 -1.25 10.05 -5.05
CA ASP A 116 -1.09 9.58 -6.44
C ASP A 116 -1.01 10.74 -7.45
N GLY A 117 -1.03 11.99 -6.97
CA GLY A 117 -1.09 13.19 -7.80
C GLY A 117 -2.48 13.41 -8.36
N ASP A 118 -2.57 13.93 -9.58
CA ASP A 118 -3.85 14.15 -10.26
C ASP A 118 -4.43 12.89 -10.93
N GLY A 119 -3.81 11.72 -10.69
CA GLY A 119 -4.16 10.45 -11.32
C GLY A 119 -3.90 10.39 -12.84
N ARG A 120 -3.24 11.40 -13.42
CA ARG A 120 -2.98 11.52 -14.86
C ARG A 120 -1.48 11.70 -15.09
N ILE A 121 -0.74 10.61 -14.98
CA ILE A 121 0.70 10.61 -15.25
C ILE A 121 0.95 10.71 -16.76
N ASN A 122 1.24 11.91 -17.26
CA ASN A 122 1.67 12.16 -18.64
C ASN A 122 3.10 12.71 -18.70
N ILE A 123 4.08 11.84 -18.46
CA ILE A 123 5.50 12.19 -18.46
C ILE A 123 5.96 12.47 -19.89
N GLN A 124 6.35 13.71 -20.16
CA GLN A 124 6.75 14.12 -21.51
C GLN A 124 7.95 13.29 -22.02
N PRO A 125 7.97 12.88 -23.30
CA PRO A 125 9.15 12.27 -23.90
C PRO A 125 10.38 13.17 -23.75
N GLY A 126 11.51 12.60 -23.32
CA GLY A 126 12.76 13.34 -23.13
C GLY A 126 12.93 14.03 -21.77
N ALA A 127 11.90 14.08 -20.92
CA ALA A 127 11.99 14.73 -19.62
C ALA A 127 12.89 13.94 -18.66
N ARG A 128 13.93 14.57 -18.10
CA ARG A 128 14.90 13.91 -17.18
C ARG A 128 14.49 13.96 -15.71
N MET A 129 13.62 14.92 -15.36
CA MET A 129 13.19 15.24 -14.00
C MET A 129 11.74 15.72 -14.02
N TRP A 130 10.83 14.88 -14.50
CA TRP A 130 9.40 15.21 -14.49
C TRP A 130 8.86 15.08 -13.06
N ARG A 131 8.45 16.20 -12.46
CA ARG A 131 7.95 16.25 -11.09
C ARG A 131 6.46 15.94 -11.04
N LEU A 132 6.08 15.05 -10.13
CA LEU A 132 4.73 14.87 -9.64
C LEU A 132 4.70 15.10 -8.14
N GLN A 133 3.59 15.66 -7.66
CA GLN A 133 3.38 15.89 -6.23
C GLN A 133 1.92 15.69 -5.87
N ASP A 134 1.69 15.35 -4.61
CA ASP A 134 0.37 15.30 -4.00
C ASP A 134 0.51 15.52 -2.49
N ASP A 135 -0.57 15.95 -1.84
CA ASP A 135 -0.58 16.10 -0.40
C ASP A 135 -1.94 15.85 0.24
N VAL A 136 -1.91 15.52 1.53
CA VAL A 136 -3.09 15.35 2.36
C VAL A 136 -2.93 16.13 3.67
N THR A 137 -3.98 16.81 4.11
CA THR A 137 -4.02 17.44 5.43
C THR A 137 -4.80 16.56 6.39
N LEU A 138 -4.19 16.21 7.53
CA LEU A 138 -4.80 15.32 8.52
C LEU A 138 -5.94 16.02 9.27
N GLU A 139 -7.13 15.41 9.27
CA GLU A 139 -8.32 15.96 9.94
C GLU A 139 -8.33 15.75 11.46
N HIS A 140 -7.48 14.87 11.96
CA HIS A 140 -7.39 14.43 13.35
C HIS A 140 -5.93 14.23 13.74
N ASP A 141 -5.66 14.20 15.05
CA ASP A 141 -4.37 13.74 15.54
C ASP A 141 -4.14 12.28 15.12
N ALA A 142 -2.94 11.97 14.62
CA ALA A 142 -2.59 10.66 14.09
C ALA A 142 -1.28 10.15 14.68
N THR A 143 -1.18 8.83 14.83
CA THR A 143 0.11 8.15 15.03
C THR A 143 0.57 7.59 13.69
N GLY A 144 1.75 8.03 13.22
CA GLY A 144 2.35 7.51 12.00
C GLY A 144 2.75 6.05 12.17
N LEU A 145 2.34 5.18 11.24
CA LEU A 145 2.75 3.77 11.23
C LEU A 145 3.92 3.50 10.28
N GLY A 146 4.02 4.28 9.21
CA GLY A 146 5.04 4.13 8.20
C GLY A 146 4.61 4.71 6.86
N LEU A 147 5.49 4.59 5.89
CA LEU A 147 5.31 5.06 4.53
C LEU A 147 5.56 3.91 3.54
N PHE A 148 4.89 3.97 2.40
CA PHE A 148 5.07 3.02 1.30
C PHE A 148 5.26 3.79 0.00
N THR A 149 6.19 3.36 -0.84
CA THR A 149 6.55 4.05 -2.08
C THR A 149 6.40 3.12 -3.27
N HIS A 150 5.67 3.56 -4.28
CA HIS A 150 5.45 2.79 -5.49
C HIS A 150 5.52 3.67 -6.74
N MET A 151 6.43 3.33 -7.65
CA MET A 151 6.52 3.88 -9.00
C MET A 151 6.96 2.77 -9.96
N HIS A 152 6.67 2.92 -11.25
CA HIS A 152 7.11 1.99 -12.29
C HIS A 152 8.51 2.34 -12.83
N LEU A 153 8.90 1.70 -13.93
CA LEU A 153 10.23 1.75 -14.57
C LEU A 153 10.85 3.15 -14.72
N ARG A 154 10.03 4.19 -14.86
CA ARG A 154 10.49 5.57 -15.08
C ARG A 154 10.64 6.38 -13.79
N GLY A 155 10.27 5.83 -12.63
CA GLY A 155 10.43 6.48 -11.34
C GLY A 155 11.90 6.60 -10.96
N ARG A 156 12.31 7.76 -10.47
CA ARG A 156 13.70 8.11 -10.18
C ARG A 156 13.96 8.31 -8.70
N ASP A 157 13.15 9.15 -8.06
CA ASP A 157 13.25 9.46 -6.64
C ASP A 157 11.88 9.85 -6.07
N MET A 158 11.75 9.72 -4.76
CA MET A 158 10.56 10.12 -4.02
C MET A 158 10.93 10.60 -2.63
N THR A 159 10.34 11.70 -2.19
CA THR A 159 10.54 12.24 -0.83
C THR A 159 9.19 12.61 -0.22
N PHE A 160 9.01 12.24 1.04
CA PHE A 160 7.85 12.61 1.86
C PHE A 160 8.24 13.69 2.87
N PHE A 161 7.35 14.66 3.05
CA PHE A 161 7.49 15.74 4.00
C PHE A 161 6.27 15.78 4.93
N ALA A 162 6.49 16.21 6.17
CA ALA A 162 5.43 16.66 7.07
C ALA A 162 5.58 18.16 7.30
N HIS A 163 4.52 18.90 7.01
CA HIS A 163 4.38 20.33 7.30
C HIS A 163 3.40 20.49 8.44
N TYR A 164 3.90 20.93 9.58
CA TYR A 164 3.13 21.00 10.81
C TYR A 164 2.38 22.34 10.94
N PRO A 165 1.24 22.38 11.65
CA PRO A 165 0.43 23.59 11.82
C PRO A 165 1.19 24.78 12.42
N GLU A 166 2.20 24.51 13.27
CA GLU A 166 3.07 25.53 13.86
C GLU A 166 4.10 26.13 12.90
N GLY A 167 4.14 25.68 11.64
CA GLY A 167 5.05 26.16 10.59
C GLY A 167 6.36 25.37 10.47
N ARG A 168 6.61 24.41 11.37
CA ARG A 168 7.75 23.49 11.25
C ARG A 168 7.54 22.52 10.09
N SER A 169 8.61 22.14 9.40
CA SER A 169 8.57 21.07 8.40
C SER A 169 9.72 20.09 8.63
N GLU A 170 9.51 18.82 8.28
CA GLU A 170 10.57 17.81 8.31
C GLU A 170 10.43 16.81 7.15
N THR A 171 11.56 16.19 6.79
CA THR A 171 11.58 15.09 5.83
C THR A 171 11.28 13.78 6.54
N LEU A 172 10.21 13.10 6.13
CA LEU A 172 9.77 11.83 6.70
C LEU A 172 10.47 10.62 6.09
N LEU A 173 10.76 10.68 4.79
CA LEU A 173 11.44 9.64 4.03
C LEU A 173 12.04 10.27 2.77
N SER A 174 13.28 9.90 2.42
CA SER A 174 13.90 10.29 1.16
C SER A 174 14.51 9.07 0.47
N LEU A 175 14.09 8.84 -0.78
CA LEU A 175 14.56 7.77 -1.64
C LEU A 175 15.24 8.38 -2.88
N PRO A 176 16.51 8.81 -2.78
CA PRO A 176 17.20 9.53 -3.85
C PRO A 176 17.58 8.67 -5.06
N ASN A 177 17.53 7.34 -4.92
CA ASN A 177 17.78 6.37 -5.98
C ASN A 177 16.73 5.26 -5.89
N TYR A 178 15.51 5.59 -6.30
CA TYR A 178 14.39 4.68 -6.23
C TYR A 178 14.62 3.47 -7.14
N ASN A 179 14.27 2.28 -6.65
CA ASN A 179 14.28 1.05 -7.43
C ASN A 179 12.88 0.45 -7.42
N PHE A 180 12.22 0.35 -8.58
CA PHE A 180 10.84 -0.15 -8.69
C PHE A 180 10.70 -1.64 -8.33
N GLU A 181 11.82 -2.38 -8.33
CA GLU A 181 11.89 -3.76 -7.84
C GLU A 181 11.77 -3.81 -6.30
N TRP A 182 12.04 -2.70 -5.60
CA TRP A 182 12.03 -2.61 -4.14
C TRP A 182 10.76 -1.95 -3.63
N GLN A 183 9.69 -2.76 -3.53
CA GLN A 183 8.37 -2.32 -3.06
C GLN A 183 8.25 -2.53 -1.55
N LEU A 184 9.05 -1.78 -0.79
CA LEU A 184 9.16 -1.94 0.67
C LEU A 184 8.25 -0.96 1.42
N THR A 185 7.75 -1.42 2.58
CA THR A 185 7.13 -0.55 3.57
C THR A 185 8.18 -0.06 4.56
N TYR A 186 8.30 1.25 4.74
CA TYR A 186 9.16 1.90 5.72
C TYR A 186 8.37 2.14 7.00
N ARG A 187 8.45 1.20 7.95
CA ARG A 187 7.72 1.29 9.22
C ARG A 187 8.43 2.22 10.20
N TYR A 188 7.66 3.04 10.90
CA TYR A 188 8.17 3.75 12.06
C TYR A 188 8.20 2.82 13.28
N PRO A 189 9.12 3.07 14.24
CA PRO A 189 9.03 2.44 15.54
C PRO A 189 7.66 2.71 16.19
N PRO A 190 7.04 1.71 16.86
CA PRO A 190 5.72 1.85 17.43
C PRO A 190 5.59 3.05 18.39
N GLY A 191 4.73 4.01 18.03
CA GLY A 191 4.39 5.14 18.90
C GLY A 191 5.43 6.26 18.96
N GLU A 192 6.43 6.27 18.07
CA GLU A 192 7.42 7.36 18.05
C GLU A 192 7.02 8.54 17.17
N VAL A 193 6.18 8.32 16.15
CA VAL A 193 5.79 9.36 15.20
C VAL A 193 4.36 9.80 15.42
N HIS A 194 4.19 11.09 15.70
CA HIS A 194 2.91 11.71 15.99
C HIS A 194 2.70 12.93 15.10
N PHE A 195 1.53 13.01 14.49
CA PHE A 195 1.13 14.14 13.68
C PHE A 195 -0.09 14.81 14.31
N PRO A 196 0.01 16.07 14.75
CA PRO A 196 -1.17 16.81 15.18
C PRO A 196 -2.14 17.02 14.02
N LYS A 197 -3.42 17.20 14.36
CA LYS A 197 -4.44 17.66 13.42
C LYS A 197 -3.95 18.89 12.65
N GLY A 198 -4.16 18.89 11.34
CA GLY A 198 -3.73 19.96 10.43
C GLY A 198 -2.31 19.77 9.90
N THR A 199 -1.55 18.76 10.33
CA THR A 199 -0.30 18.40 9.65
C THR A 199 -0.61 18.02 8.21
N ARG A 200 0.10 18.65 7.26
CA ARG A 200 0.04 18.35 5.84
C ARG A 200 1.18 17.42 5.47
N ILE A 201 0.85 16.25 4.95
CA ILE A 201 1.81 15.26 4.45
C ILE A 201 1.91 15.43 2.94
N GLU A 202 3.09 15.79 2.44
CA GLU A 202 3.36 16.00 1.02
C GLU A 202 4.30 14.88 0.51
N ALA A 203 4.00 14.36 -0.68
CA ALA A 203 4.92 13.51 -1.43
C ALA A 203 5.34 14.21 -2.72
N ILE A 204 6.64 14.21 -3.00
CA ILE A 204 7.20 14.66 -4.26
C ILE A 204 7.95 13.48 -4.90
N ALA A 205 7.64 13.20 -6.15
CA ALA A 205 8.29 12.18 -6.95
C ALA A 205 8.84 12.76 -8.26
N HIS A 206 9.94 12.20 -8.75
CA HIS A 206 10.48 12.53 -10.06
C HIS A 206 10.55 11.31 -10.96
N TYR A 207 10.37 11.55 -12.25
CA TYR A 207 10.45 10.56 -13.30
C TYR A 207 11.46 10.94 -14.38
N ASP A 208 12.16 9.95 -14.92
CA ASP A 208 13.12 10.10 -16.03
C ASP A 208 12.66 9.33 -17.27
N ASN A 209 12.14 10.08 -18.24
CA ASN A 209 11.72 9.63 -19.56
C ASN A 209 12.68 10.10 -20.67
N SER A 210 13.96 10.30 -20.35
CA SER A 210 14.96 10.57 -21.38
C SER A 210 15.13 9.37 -22.33
N PRO A 211 15.48 9.61 -23.60
CA PRO A 211 16.12 8.57 -24.40
C PRO A 211 17.41 8.17 -23.68
N PHE A 212 17.70 6.86 -23.67
CA PHE A 212 18.85 6.28 -22.98
C PHE A 212 20.17 6.98 -23.33
#